data_AF-A0A838BTZ6-F1
#
_entry.id   AF-A0A838BTZ6-F1
#
_cell.length_a   1.000
_cell.length_b   1.000
_cell.length_c   1.000
_cell.angle_alpha   90.00
_cell.angle_beta   90.00
_cell.angle_gamma   90.00
#
_symmetry.space_group_name_H-M   'P 1'
#
loop_
_entity.id
_entity.type
_entity.pdbx_description
1 polymer ?
#
loop_
_entity_poly.entity_id
_entity_poly.type
_entity_poly.pdbx_seq_one_letter_code
_entity_poly.pdbx_strand_id
1 'polypeptide(L)' 'MKFDARVDFTNGGYVEAKDFLLDIEGDNISPERLAEIIVSAMNLLRAGPVTITAMRIVRRGEHHDLTPHPIQD' A
#
# COMPACT_ATOMS: atom_id res chain seq x y z
N MET A 1 -5.69 -3.69 3.89
CA MET A 1 -4.90 -2.63 4.55
C MET A 1 -5.10 -1.31 3.81
N LYS A 2 -5.57 -0.24 4.47
CA LYS A 2 -5.61 1.12 3.88
C LYS A 2 -4.45 1.98 4.42
N PHE A 3 -3.69 2.64 3.56
CA PHE A 3 -2.57 3.47 4.00
C PHE A 3 -2.26 4.66 3.08
N ASP A 4 -1.54 5.63 3.66
CA ASP A 4 -0.84 6.70 2.95
C ASP A 4 0.66 6.51 3.13
N ALA A 5 1.43 6.58 2.05
CA ALA A 5 2.86 6.41 2.11
C ALA A 5 3.62 7.23 1.06
N ARG A 6 4.87 7.55 1.39
CA ARG A 6 5.86 8.10 0.46
C ARG A 6 7.08 7.20 0.43
N VAL A 7 7.53 6.85 -0.77
CA VAL A 7 8.79 6.16 -1.00
C VAL A 7 9.72 7.11 -1.74
N ASP A 8 10.78 7.57 -1.08
CA ASP A 8 11.83 8.37 -1.71
C ASP A 8 12.87 7.43 -2.34
N PHE A 9 13.31 7.72 -3.57
CA PHE A 9 14.29 6.87 -4.25
C PHE A 9 15.70 7.41 -4.12
N THR A 10 16.66 6.50 -3.95
CA THR A 10 18.10 6.84 -3.85
C THR A 10 18.71 7.37 -5.16
N ASN A 11 17.99 7.23 -6.29
CA ASN A 11 18.34 7.82 -7.58
C ASN A 11 17.54 9.10 -7.91
N GLY A 12 16.83 9.64 -6.92
CA GLY A 12 16.00 10.84 -7.06
C GLY A 12 14.56 10.54 -7.46
N GLY A 13 13.66 11.43 -7.08
CA GLY A 13 12.21 11.25 -7.24
C GLY A 13 11.56 10.48 -6.09
N TYR A 14 10.24 10.34 -6.17
CA TYR A 14 9.43 9.65 -5.17
C TYR A 14 8.16 9.06 -5.80
N VAL A 15 7.58 8.08 -5.10
CA VAL A 15 6.22 7.58 -5.33
C VAL A 15 5.40 7.90 -4.08
N GLU A 16 4.20 8.42 -4.28
CA GLU A 16 3.26 8.72 -3.21
C GLU A 16 1.97 7.92 -3.42
N ALA A 17 1.51 7.29 -2.34
CA ALA A 17 0.24 6.58 -2.26
C ALA A 17 -0.68 7.32 -1.30
N LYS A 18 -1.93 7.56 -1.72
CA LYS A 18 -2.99 8.15 -0.88
C LYS A 18 -4.21 7.26 -0.90
N ASP A 19 -4.78 7.01 0.28
CA ASP A 19 -5.94 6.17 0.50
C ASP A 19 -5.80 4.77 -0.13
N PHE A 20 -4.58 4.27 -0.30
CA PHE A 20 -4.31 3.06 -1.07
C PHE A 20 -4.75 1.80 -0.32
N LEU A 21 -5.37 0.87 -1.04
CA LEU A 21 -5.81 -0.42 -0.52
C LEU A 21 -4.89 -1.53 -1.01
N LEU A 22 -4.23 -2.19 -0.06
CA LEU A 22 -3.47 -3.41 -0.31
C LEU A 22 -4.11 -4.58 0.43
N ASP A 23 -4.36 -5.66 -0.31
CA ASP A 23 -4.79 -6.93 0.27
C ASP A 23 -3.58 -7.58 0.95
N ILE A 24 -3.67 -7.77 2.27
CA ILE A 24 -2.61 -8.34 3.10
C ILE A 24 -3.27 -9.34 4.03
N GLU A 25 -2.70 -10.54 4.12
CA GLU A 25 -3.15 -11.55 5.07
C GLU A 25 -2.79 -11.16 6.51
N GLY A 26 -3.74 -11.36 7.43
CA GLY A 26 -3.57 -11.17 8.86
C GLY A 26 -4.24 -9.92 9.44
N ASP A 27 -4.44 -9.93 10.76
CA ASP A 27 -5.22 -8.91 11.48
C ASP A 27 -4.36 -7.86 12.18
N ASN A 28 -3.05 -7.90 12.00
CA ASN A 28 -2.11 -6.95 12.56
C ASN A 28 -0.85 -6.85 11.70
N ILE A 29 -0.37 -5.64 11.47
CA ILE A 29 0.87 -5.37 10.72
C ILE A 29 1.53 -4.13 11.31
N SER A 30 2.85 -4.16 11.47
CA SER A 30 3.60 -2.98 11.87
C SER A 30 3.89 -2.08 10.67
N PRO A 31 4.12 -0.77 10.86
CA PRO A 31 4.52 0.12 9.77
C PRO A 31 5.78 -0.36 9.04
N GLU A 32 6.77 -0.90 9.75
CA GLU A 32 8.03 -1.39 9.17
C GLU A 32 7.76 -2.58 8.24
N ARG A 33 6.91 -3.51 8.68
CA ARG A 33 6.52 -4.65 7.85
C ARG A 33 5.70 -4.21 6.63
N LEU A 34 4.83 -3.22 6.79
CA LEU A 34 4.09 -2.64 5.67
C LEU A 34 5.02 -1.98 4.65
N ALA A 35 6.06 -1.27 5.10
CA ALA A 35 7.07 -0.66 4.23
C ALA A 35 7.82 -1.71 3.39
N GLU A 36 8.23 -2.83 3.99
CA GLU A 36 8.85 -3.94 3.25
C GLU A 36 7.93 -4.52 2.17
N ILE A 37 6.65 -4.72 2.52
CA ILE A 37 5.63 -5.22 1.59
C ILE A 37 5.41 -4.23 0.44
N ILE A 38 5.32 -2.93 0.72
CA ILE A 38 5.16 -1.86 -0.28
C ILE A 38 6.29 -1.94 -1.32
N VAL A 39 7.54 -2.00 -0.87
CA VAL A 39 8.70 -2.08 -1.79
C VAL A 39 8.69 -3.38 -2.60
N SER A 40 8.39 -4.50 -1.94
CA SER A 40 8.38 -5.82 -2.59
C SER A 40 7.23 -6.00 -3.58
N ALA A 41 6.01 -5.61 -3.22
CA ALA A 41 4.80 -5.84 -4.02
C ALA A 41 4.75 -4.97 -5.28
N MET A 42 5.33 -3.75 -5.20
CA MET A 42 5.40 -2.83 -6.33
C MET A 42 6.70 -2.96 -7.14
N ASN A 43 7.60 -3.87 -6.75
CA ASN A 43 8.89 -4.09 -7.41
C ASN A 43 9.72 -2.79 -7.58
N LEU A 44 9.76 -1.95 -6.53
CA LEU A 44 10.40 -0.63 -6.59
C LEU A 44 11.92 -0.74 -6.52
N LEU A 45 12.59 -0.57 -7.66
CA LEU A 45 14.04 -0.55 -7.74
C LEU A 45 14.62 0.73 -7.14
N ARG A 46 15.71 0.62 -6.35
CA ARG A 46 16.39 1.76 -5.68
C ARG A 46 15.53 2.51 -4.66
N ALA A 47 14.47 1.87 -4.14
CA ALA A 47 13.68 2.40 -3.03
C ALA A 47 14.59 2.74 -1.84
N GLY A 48 14.45 3.96 -1.35
CA GLY A 48 15.05 4.43 -0.11
C GLY A 48 14.05 4.34 1.04
N PRO A 49 14.09 5.28 2.00
CA PRO A 49 13.17 5.29 3.12
C PRO A 49 11.70 5.31 2.68
N VAL A 50 10.89 4.51 3.38
CA VAL A 50 9.43 4.54 3.25
C VAL A 50 8.87 5.26 4.47
N THR A 51 8.07 6.30 4.23
CA THR A 51 7.33 7.00 5.29
C THR A 51 5.86 6.64 5.17
N ILE A 52 5.29 6.02 6.20
CA ILE A 52 3.85 5.76 6.31
C ILE A 52 3.24 6.85 7.18
N THR A 53 2.34 7.65 6.62
CA THR A 53 1.72 8.78 7.33
C THR A 53 0.33 8.43 7.87
N ALA A 54 -0.32 7.41 7.33
CA ALA A 54 -1.59 6.88 7.82
C ALA A 54 -1.69 5.38 7.54
N MET A 55 -2.29 4.62 8.46
CA MET A 55 -2.49 3.18 8.34
C MET A 55 -3.77 2.77 9.09
N ARG A 56 -4.68 2.04 8.44
CA ARG A 56 -5.91 1.49 9.06
C ARG A 56 -6.34 0.16 8.45
N ILE A 57 -6.54 -0.86 9.27
CA ILE A 57 -7.15 -2.12 8.83
C ILE A 57 -8.59 -1.87 8.40
N VAL A 58 -8.95 -2.33 7.20
CA VAL A 58 -10.31 -2.24 6.65
C VAL A 58 -10.74 -3.64 6.23
N ARG A 59 -11.98 -4.02 6.52
CA ARG A 59 -12.47 -5.36 6.15
C ARG A 59 -12.98 -5.39 4.72
N ARG A 60 -12.91 -6.56 4.10
CA ARG A 60 -13.48 -6.80 2.77
C ARG A 60 -14.98 -6.51 2.81
N GLY A 61 -15.46 -5.67 1.88
CA GLY A 61 -16.87 -5.24 1.81
C GLY A 61 -17.20 -3.92 2.53
N GLU A 62 -16.28 -3.37 3.35
CA GLU A 62 -16.44 -2.03 3.96
C GLU A 62 -16.00 -0.89 3.01
N HIS A 63 -15.47 -1.21 1.83
CA HIS A 63 -15.05 -0.25 0.81
C HIS A 63 -15.70 -0.58 -0.55
N HIS A 64 -16.28 0.44 -1.20
CA HIS A 64 -17.03 0.28 -2.46
C HIS A 64 -16.14 -0.24 -3.61
N ASP A 65 -14.84 0.05 -3.60
CA ASP A 65 -13.89 -0.47 -4.61
C ASP A 65 -13.61 -1.98 -4.54
N LEU A 66 -14.16 -2.69 -3.55
CA LEU A 66 -14.02 -4.15 -3.42
C LEU A 66 -15.19 -4.91 -4.02
N THR A 67 -16.20 -4.24 -4.58
CA THR A 67 -17.10 -4.90 -5.53
C THR A 67 -16.31 -5.15 -6.82
N PRO A 68 -16.12 -6.41 -7.26
CA PRO A 68 -15.54 -6.68 -8.55
C PRO A 68 -16.32 -5.89 -9.60
N HIS A 69 -15.64 -5.04 -10.37
CA HIS A 69 -16.25 -4.52 -11.59
C HIS A 69 -16.60 -5.75 -12.44
N PRO A 70 -17.88 -5.97 -12.81
CA PRO A 70 -18.20 -7.03 -13.73
C PRO A 70 -17.39 -6.75 -15.00
N ILE A 71 -16.53 -7.70 -15.38
CA ILE A 71 -15.82 -7.63 -16.65
C ILE A 71 -16.93 -7.62 -17.71
N GLN A 72 -17.07 -6.49 -18.41
CA GLN A 72 -17.96 -6.42 -19.55
C GLN A 72 -17.30 -7.17 -20.69
N ASP A 73 -17.95 -8.25 -21.15
CA ASP A 73 -17.55 -9.06 -22.30
C ASP A 73 -17.54 -8.25 -23.62
#